data_AF-A0A256F889-F1
#
_entry.id   AF-A0A256F889-F1
#
_cell.length_a   1.000
_cell.length_b   1.000
_cell.length_c   1.000
_cell.angle_alpha   90.00
_cell.angle_beta   90.00
_cell.angle_gamma   90.00
#
_symmetry.space_group_name_H-M   'P 1'
#
loop_
_entity.id
_entity.type
_entity.pdbx_description
1 polymer ?
#
loop_
_entity_poly.entity_id
_entity_poly.type
_entity_poly.pdbx_seq_one_letter_code
_entity_poly.pdbx_strand_id
1 'polypeptide(L)' 'MKYAIGRDCEIDVVEAHKWLNIAAIRGNQKAERMRNQVAATMSKTELAAALRGAREWMTAH' A
#
# COMPACT_ATOMS: atom_id res chain seq x y z
N MET A 1 -13.60 23.48 7.07
CA MET A 1 -12.80 23.11 8.25
C MET A 1 -13.54 22.00 9.00
N LYS A 2 -13.16 20.72 8.82
CA LYS A 2 -13.81 19.57 9.48
C LYS A 2 -12.85 18.94 10.50
N TYR A 3 -13.30 18.98 11.75
CA TYR A 3 -12.77 18.36 12.97
C TYR A 3 -12.57 16.85 12.77
N ALA A 4 -11.38 16.33 13.03
CA ALA A 4 -10.92 15.71 14.28
C ALA A 4 -11.59 14.36 14.61
N ILE A 5 -10.75 13.42 15.08
CA ILE A 5 -11.01 12.13 15.76
C ILE A 5 -11.53 10.93 14.94
N GLY A 6 -10.64 10.34 14.13
CA GLY A 6 -10.70 8.92 13.78
C GLY A 6 -9.75 8.11 14.65
N ARG A 7 -10.20 7.72 15.86
CA ARG A 7 -9.56 6.67 16.67
C ARG A 7 -9.91 5.31 16.04
N ASP A 8 -9.37 5.03 14.86
CA ASP A 8 -9.40 3.71 14.19
C ASP A 8 -8.42 3.77 13.01
N CYS A 9 -7.18 4.20 13.27
CA CYS A 9 -6.12 4.04 12.28
C CYS A 9 -5.66 2.58 12.35
N GLU A 10 -6.54 1.65 11.98
CA GLU A 10 -6.09 0.36 11.49
C GLU A 10 -5.07 0.69 10.42
N ILE A 11 -3.84 0.28 10.64
CA ILE A 11 -2.77 0.47 9.67
C ILE A 11 -3.26 -0.24 8.42
N ASP A 12 -3.71 0.52 7.43
CA ASP A 12 -4.17 -0.05 6.17
C ASP A 12 -2.93 -0.56 5.43
N VAL A 13 -2.60 -1.83 5.72
CA VAL A 13 -1.50 -2.55 5.11
C VAL A 13 -1.69 -2.67 3.59
N VAL A 14 -2.94 -2.60 3.11
CA VAL A 14 -3.28 -2.60 1.68
C VAL A 14 -2.82 -1.31 1.04
N GLU A 15 -3.15 -0.16 1.64
CA GLU A 15 -2.73 1.14 1.15
C GLU A 15 -1.20 1.36 1.31
N ALA A 16 -0.62 0.90 2.42
CA ALA A 16 0.83 0.92 2.62
C ALA A 16 1.57 0.10 1.55
N HIS A 17 1.12 -1.14 1.28
CA HIS A 17 1.72 -1.98 0.25
C HIS A 17 1.59 -1.36 -1.14
N LYS A 18 0.45 -0.71 -1.45
CA LYS A 18 0.24 0.00 -2.73
C LYS A 18 1.30 1.08 -2.95
N TRP A 19 1.50 1.98 -1.99
CA TRP A 19 2.47 3.07 -2.13
C TRP A 19 3.91 2.57 -2.18
N LEU A 20 4.23 1.55 -1.39
CA LEU A 20 5.55 0.89 -1.42
C LEU A 20 5.82 0.22 -2.77
N ASN A 21 4.80 -0.40 -3.38
CA ASN A 21 4.89 -0.98 -4.72
C ASN A 21 5.16 0.08 -5.79
N ILE A 22 4.43 1.19 -5.78
CA ILE A 22 4.66 2.30 -6.71
C ILE A 22 6.07 2.89 -6.53
N ALA A 23 6.51 3.09 -5.29
CA ALA A 23 7.85 3.60 -5.00
C ALA A 23 8.95 2.61 -5.42
N ALA A 24 8.74 1.31 -5.23
CA ALA A 24 9.66 0.26 -5.67
C ALA A 24 9.80 0.24 -7.21
N ILE A 25 8.67 0.33 -7.93
CA ILE A 25 8.66 0.44 -9.41
C ILE A 25 9.43 1.67 -9.89
N ARG A 26 9.41 2.77 -9.14
CA ARG A 26 10.20 3.98 -9.41
C ARG A 26 11.68 3.88 -9.02
N GLY A 27 12.18 2.70 -8.61
CA GLY A 27 13.58 2.44 -8.32
C GLY A 27 13.98 2.58 -6.83
N ASN A 28 13.02 2.75 -5.92
CA ASN A 28 13.32 2.83 -4.50
C ASN A 28 13.51 1.43 -3.88
N GLN A 29 14.76 0.99 -3.77
CA GLN A 29 15.12 -0.30 -3.15
C GLN A 29 14.69 -0.43 -1.68
N LYS A 30 14.62 0.68 -0.93
CA LYS A 30 14.11 0.65 0.45
C LYS A 30 12.61 0.34 0.44
N ALA A 31 11.86 0.95 -0.48
CA ALA A 31 10.44 0.68 -0.64
C ALA A 31 10.18 -0.77 -1.06
N GLU A 32 11.03 -1.34 -1.91
CA GLU A 32 10.95 -2.77 -2.28
C GLU A 32 11.10 -3.70 -1.07
N ARG A 33 12.12 -3.46 -0.23
CA ARG A 33 12.32 -4.25 1.00
C ARG A 33 11.15 -4.12 1.96
N MET A 34 10.65 -2.91 2.16
CA MET A 34 9.49 -2.66 3.03
C MET A 34 8.22 -3.28 2.45
N ARG A 35 8.01 -3.23 1.13
CA ARG A 35 6.89 -3.88 0.44
C ARG A 35 6.86 -5.38 0.74
N ASN A 36 8.02 -6.04 0.67
CA ASN A 36 8.13 -7.47 0.95
C ASN A 36 7.82 -7.80 2.41
N GLN A 37 8.25 -6.94 3.36
CA GLN A 37 7.94 -7.12 4.78
C GLN A 37 6.43 -6.96 5.05
N VAL A 38 5.79 -5.95 4.45
CA VAL A 38 4.35 -5.74 4.58
C VAL A 38 3.56 -6.86 3.90
N ALA A 39 3.99 -7.31 2.72
CA ALA A 39 3.35 -8.43 2.02
C ALA A 39 3.41 -9.74 2.84
N ALA A 40 4.44 -9.93 3.66
CA ALA A 40 4.57 -11.10 4.53
C ALA A 40 3.55 -11.10 5.69
N THR A 41 3.00 -9.94 6.06
CA THR A 41 1.98 -9.81 7.11
C THR A 41 0.55 -9.74 6.55
N MET A 42 0.38 -9.77 5.24
CA MET A 42 -0.92 -9.63 4.57
C MET A 42 -1.53 -10.99 4.20
N SER A 43 -2.86 -11.05 4.27
CA SER A 43 -3.63 -12.13 3.67
C SER A 43 -3.63 -12.05 2.13
N LYS A 44 -3.96 -13.15 1.47
CA LYS A 44 -4.07 -13.21 0.00
C LYS A 44 -5.09 -12.20 -0.54
N THR A 45 -6.19 -11.98 0.18
CA THR A 45 -7.24 -11.03 -0.17
C THR A 45 -6.76 -9.59 -0.09
N GLU A 46 -6.04 -9.23 0.96
CA GLU A 46 -5.45 -7.89 1.12
C GLU A 46 -4.38 -7.62 0.07
N LEU A 47 -3.53 -8.61 -0.23
CA LEU A 47 -2.50 -8.47 -1.26
C LEU A 47 -3.14 -8.25 -2.64
N ALA A 48 -4.20 -9.00 -2.96
CA ALA A 48 -4.95 -8.83 -4.21
C ALA A 48 -5.59 -7.44 -4.31
N ALA A 49 -6.15 -6.92 -3.21
CA ALA A 49 -6.69 -5.57 -3.16
C ALA A 49 -5.60 -4.50 -3.38
N ALA A 50 -4.43 -4.66 -2.74
CA ALA A 50 -3.33 -3.71 -2.84
C ALA A 50 -2.75 -3.66 -4.26
N LEU A 51 -2.57 -4.82 -4.88
CA LEU A 51 -2.08 -4.93 -6.25
C LEU A 51 -3.08 -4.35 -7.25
N ARG A 52 -4.38 -4.60 -7.06
CA ARG A 52 -5.43 -4.01 -7.90
C ARG A 52 -5.40 -2.48 -7.79
N GLY A 53 -5.41 -1.95 -6.58
CA GLY A 53 -5.36 -0.51 -6.34
C GLY A 53 -4.08 0.16 -6.85
N ALA A 54 -2.93 -0.53 -6.79
CA ALA A 54 -1.69 -0.06 -7.38
C ALA A 54 -1.77 -0.02 -8.92
N ARG A 55 -2.30 -1.08 -9.53
CA ARG A 55 -2.47 -1.16 -11.00
C ARG A 55 -3.42 -0.08 -11.51
N GLU A 56 -4.58 0.08 -10.88
CA GLU A 56 -5.55 1.11 -11.24
C GLU A 56 -4.94 2.51 -11.18
N TRP A 57 -4.17 2.80 -10.13
CA TRP A 57 -3.49 4.08 -9.98
C TRP A 57 -2.47 4.33 -11.10
N MET A 58 -1.65 3.32 -11.45
CA MET A 58 -0.66 3.41 -12.54
C MET A 58 -1.28 3.45 -13.95
N THR A 59 -2.53 2.99 -14.12
CA THR A 59 -3.23 3.13 -15.41
C THR A 59 -3.99 4.44 -15.53
N ALA A 60 -4.33 5.07 -14.41
CA ALA A 60 -5.05 6.34 -14.36
C ALA A 60 -4.14 7.58 -14.33
N HIS A 61 -2.86 7.41 -14.03
CA HIS A 61 -1.83 8.47 -13.94
C HIS A 61 -0.57 8.04 -14.69
#